data_AF-A0A357HD20-F1
#
_entry.id   AF-A0A357HD20-F1
#
_cell.length_a   1.000
_cell.length_b   1.000
_cell.length_c   1.000
_cell.angle_alpha   90.00
_cell.angle_beta   90.00
_cell.angle_gamma   90.00
#
_symmetry.space_group_name_H-M   'P 1'
#
loop_
_entity.id
_entity.type
_entity.pdbx_description
1 polymer ?
#
loop_
_entity_poly.entity_id
_entity_poly.type
_entity_poly.pdbx_seq_one_letter_code
_entity_poly.pdbx_strand_id
1 'polypeptide(L)'
;QPKPRKDYVKYSDILPKIEFFEPVVYDRIEKLPFDEKIAKEDRVAILQAFLKDTGIERTPDTWFALIKEMGAKLGFAPSMKEYKQAPGQYKGFSGDVAAVIRVAVTGSKNSPSLYWVLKILGAEEIARRVESAIEKM
;
A
#
# COMPACT_ATOMS: atom_id res chain seq x y z
N GLN A 1 -18.89 16.65 -13.24
CA GLN A 1 -17.50 17.10 -13.04
C GLN A 1 -16.74 16.05 -12.24
N PRO A 2 -15.51 15.67 -12.61
CA PRO A 2 -14.66 14.92 -11.67
C PRO A 2 -14.48 15.80 -10.43
N LYS A 3 -14.82 15.29 -9.25
CA LYS A 3 -14.69 16.01 -7.98
C LYS A 3 -13.19 16.11 -7.68
N PRO A 4 -12.53 17.27 -7.89
CA PRO A 4 -11.09 17.36 -7.71
C PRO A 4 -10.75 17.10 -6.24
N ARG A 5 -9.69 16.31 -5.98
CA ARG A 5 -9.26 16.06 -4.61
C ARG A 5 -8.75 17.36 -3.98
N LYS A 6 -9.37 17.79 -2.88
CA LYS A 6 -8.93 18.93 -2.07
C LYS A 6 -8.07 18.41 -0.92
N ASP A 7 -6.86 17.94 -1.27
CA ASP A 7 -5.96 17.27 -0.31
C ASP A 7 -5.29 18.27 0.66
N TYR A 8 -5.25 19.57 0.33
CA TYR A 8 -4.57 20.62 1.10
C TYR A 8 -5.42 21.88 1.19
N VAL A 9 -5.39 22.55 2.34
CA VAL A 9 -6.02 23.87 2.57
C VAL A 9 -4.96 24.97 2.60
N LYS A 10 -3.78 24.68 3.18
CA LYS A 10 -2.62 25.60 3.30
C LYS A 10 -1.30 24.86 3.07
N TYR A 11 -0.23 25.60 2.79
CA TYR A 11 1.09 25.03 2.48
C TYR A 11 1.63 24.11 3.58
N SER A 12 1.41 24.46 4.86
CA SER A 12 1.85 23.63 5.98
C SER A 12 1.13 22.28 6.10
N ASP A 13 0.04 22.05 5.35
CA ASP A 13 -0.62 20.75 5.28
C ASP A 13 0.17 19.73 4.43
N ILE A 14 1.13 20.20 3.63
CA ILE A 14 1.90 19.35 2.71
C ILE A 14 2.93 18.52 3.47
N LEU A 15 3.71 19.14 4.37
CA LEU A 15 4.83 18.48 5.05
C LEU A 15 4.40 17.19 5.79
N PRO A 16 3.33 17.18 6.62
CA PRO A 16 2.87 15.96 7.29
C PRO A 16 2.41 14.84 6.33
N LYS A 17 2.19 15.15 5.04
CA LYS A 17 1.79 14.18 4.02
C LYS A 17 2.95 13.58 3.25
N ILE A 18 4.14 14.18 3.33
CA ILE A 18 5.32 13.77 2.55
C ILE A 18 6.58 13.56 3.40
N GLU A 19 6.59 13.97 4.67
CA GLU A 19 7.76 13.84 5.54
C GLU A 19 8.28 12.40 5.68
N PHE A 20 7.43 11.40 5.45
CA PHE A 20 7.83 9.99 5.40
C PHE A 20 8.86 9.66 4.29
N PHE A 21 9.06 10.56 3.32
CA PHE A 21 10.16 10.41 2.35
C PHE A 21 11.52 10.57 3.01
N GLU A 22 11.63 11.32 4.11
CA GLU A 22 12.84 11.38 4.93
C GLU A 22 13.01 10.06 5.70
N PRO A 23 14.07 9.27 5.44
CA PRO A 23 14.25 7.96 6.08
C PRO A 23 14.22 8.04 7.61
N VAL A 24 14.85 9.08 8.19
CA VAL A 24 14.88 9.31 9.65
C VAL A 24 13.48 9.52 10.22
N VAL A 25 12.56 10.13 9.46
CA VAL A 25 11.17 10.33 9.90
C VAL A 25 10.42 9.00 9.85
N TYR A 26 10.59 8.23 8.76
CA TYR A 26 9.99 6.90 8.65
C TYR A 26 10.49 5.94 9.75
N ASP A 27 11.77 5.97 10.07
CA ASP A 27 12.38 5.04 11.03
C ASP A 27 11.87 5.25 12.47
N ARG A 28 11.37 6.45 12.79
CA ARG A 28 10.72 6.77 14.08
C ARG A 28 9.32 6.19 14.22
N ILE A 29 8.76 5.60 13.16
CA ILE A 29 7.42 5.00 13.20
C ILE A 29 7.49 3.67 13.93
N GLU A 30 6.99 3.67 15.18
CA GLU A 30 6.96 2.47 16.03
C GLU A 30 5.78 1.54 15.70
N LYS A 31 4.61 2.12 15.41
CA LYS A 31 3.37 1.36 15.17
C LYS A 31 2.81 1.65 13.79
N LEU A 32 2.63 0.58 13.02
CA LEU A 32 2.05 0.65 11.69
C LEU A 32 0.53 0.49 11.76
N PRO A 33 -0.26 1.46 11.26
CA PRO A 33 -1.72 1.44 11.37
C PRO A 33 -2.33 0.54 10.28
N PHE A 34 -2.03 -0.76 10.33
CA PHE A 34 -2.67 -1.74 9.45
C PHE A 34 -4.17 -1.85 9.74
N ASP A 35 -4.94 -2.30 8.75
CA ASP A 35 -6.37 -2.60 8.95
C ASP A 35 -6.51 -3.98 9.59
N GLU A 36 -7.10 -4.03 10.79
CA GLU A 36 -7.26 -5.26 11.58
C GLU A 36 -8.16 -6.30 10.90
N LYS A 37 -8.97 -5.87 9.92
CA LYS A 37 -9.78 -6.80 9.13
C LYS A 37 -8.93 -7.76 8.28
N ILE A 38 -7.68 -7.39 7.98
CA ILE A 38 -6.74 -8.23 7.23
C ILE A 38 -5.85 -8.95 8.24
N ALA A 39 -5.96 -10.28 8.28
CA ALA A 39 -5.18 -11.11 9.19
C ALA A 39 -3.68 -10.84 9.06
N LYS A 40 -2.93 -11.06 10.14
CA LYS A 40 -1.47 -10.85 10.15
C LYS A 40 -0.79 -11.66 9.06
N GLU A 41 -1.19 -12.92 8.91
CA GLU A 41 -0.63 -13.87 7.97
C GLU A 41 -0.85 -13.40 6.52
N ASP A 42 -2.03 -12.85 6.23
CA ASP A 42 -2.35 -12.30 4.91
C ASP A 42 -1.57 -11.02 4.62
N ARG A 43 -1.38 -10.15 5.62
CA ARG A 43 -0.54 -8.94 5.49
C ARG A 43 0.90 -9.32 5.17
N VAL A 44 1.47 -10.28 5.89
CA VAL A 44 2.82 -10.79 5.62
C VAL A 44 2.90 -11.41 4.22
N ALA A 45 1.92 -12.23 3.82
CA ALA A 45 1.89 -12.86 2.50
C ALA A 45 1.83 -11.83 1.37
N ILE A 46 1.03 -10.76 1.53
CA ILE A 46 0.98 -9.63 0.58
C ILE A 46 2.36 -8.98 0.45
N LEU A 47 2.99 -8.64 1.58
CA LEU A 47 4.28 -7.95 1.60
C LEU A 47 5.41 -8.80 1.00
N GLN A 48 5.43 -10.10 1.31
CA GLN A 48 6.38 -11.04 0.70
C GLN A 48 6.16 -11.22 -0.80
N ALA A 49 4.90 -11.28 -1.26
CA ALA A 49 4.61 -11.32 -2.69
C ALA A 49 5.03 -10.02 -3.39
N PHE A 50 4.85 -8.88 -2.72
CA PHE A 50 5.24 -7.57 -3.22
C PHE A 50 6.77 -7.40 -3.33
N LEU A 51 7.55 -7.96 -2.40
CA LEU A 51 9.02 -7.96 -2.50
C LEU A 51 9.56 -8.73 -3.72
N LYS A 52 8.82 -9.74 -4.19
CA LYS A 52 9.24 -10.55 -5.36
C LYS A 52 9.06 -9.81 -6.68
N ASP A 53 8.00 -9.00 -6.80
CA ASP A 53 7.75 -8.11 -7.93
C ASP A 53 7.05 -6.85 -7.42
N THR A 54 7.82 -5.78 -7.21
CA THR A 54 7.30 -4.49 -6.76
C THR A 54 6.57 -3.74 -7.88
N GLY A 55 6.82 -4.12 -9.14
CA GLY A 55 6.28 -3.48 -10.33
C GLY A 55 6.70 -2.03 -10.55
N ILE A 56 7.73 -1.51 -9.86
CA ILE A 56 8.08 -0.07 -9.96
C ILE A 56 8.56 0.35 -11.36
N GLU A 57 9.02 -0.57 -12.20
CA GLU A 57 9.39 -0.29 -13.59
C GLU A 57 8.21 -0.29 -14.57
N ARG A 58 7.02 -0.65 -14.08
CA ARG A 58 5.79 -0.70 -14.87
C ARG A 58 5.16 0.68 -14.99
N THR A 59 4.22 0.85 -15.93
CA THR A 59 3.37 2.04 -15.99
C THR A 59 2.33 2.00 -14.85
N PRO A 60 1.68 3.13 -14.50
CA PRO A 60 0.64 3.13 -13.47
C PRO A 60 -0.44 2.06 -13.69
N ASP A 61 -0.98 1.95 -14.91
CA ASP A 61 -2.06 1.01 -15.23
C ASP A 61 -1.61 -0.45 -15.08
N THR A 62 -0.40 -0.76 -15.55
CA THR A 62 0.15 -2.11 -15.47
C THR A 62 0.60 -2.47 -14.05
N TRP A 63 0.97 -1.49 -13.23
CA TRP A 63 1.18 -1.68 -11.80
C TRP A 63 -0.12 -2.04 -11.07
N PHE A 64 -1.24 -1.35 -11.35
CA PHE A 64 -2.53 -1.70 -10.76
C PHE A 64 -3.03 -3.08 -11.20
N ALA A 65 -2.74 -3.50 -12.43
CA ALA A 65 -3.02 -4.86 -12.89
C ALA A 65 -2.22 -5.89 -12.07
N LEU A 66 -0.92 -5.66 -11.85
CA LEU A 66 -0.06 -6.51 -11.01
C LEU A 66 -0.63 -6.67 -9.59
N ILE A 67 -1.09 -5.59 -8.96
CA ILE A 67 -1.69 -5.66 -7.60
C ILE A 67 -2.97 -6.50 -7.59
N LYS A 68 -3.79 -6.44 -8.64
CA LYS A 68 -4.99 -7.30 -8.76
C LYS A 68 -4.60 -8.77 -8.91
N GLU A 69 -3.62 -9.07 -9.76
CA GLU A 69 -3.14 -10.44 -9.97
C GLU A 69 -2.51 -11.03 -8.69
N MET A 70 -1.72 -10.23 -7.98
CA MET A 70 -1.14 -10.60 -6.69
C MET A 70 -2.24 -10.88 -5.66
N GLY A 71 -3.24 -9.99 -5.55
CA GLY A 71 -4.38 -10.18 -4.68
C GLY A 71 -5.17 -11.45 -5.00
N ALA A 72 -5.45 -11.71 -6.29
CA ALA A 72 -6.18 -12.90 -6.72
C ALA A 72 -5.49 -14.19 -6.28
N LYS A 73 -4.16 -14.28 -6.42
CA LYS A 73 -3.36 -15.43 -5.96
C LYS A 73 -3.42 -15.64 -4.44
N LEU A 74 -3.71 -14.59 -3.67
CA LEU A 74 -3.81 -14.63 -2.21
C LEU A 74 -5.25 -14.75 -1.69
N GLY A 75 -6.24 -14.86 -2.57
CA GLY A 75 -7.66 -14.98 -2.22
C GLY A 75 -8.39 -13.64 -2.02
N PHE A 76 -7.89 -12.56 -2.63
CA PHE A 76 -8.54 -11.25 -2.67
C PHE A 76 -9.25 -11.03 -4.02
N ALA A 77 -10.41 -10.39 -3.98
CA ALA A 77 -11.15 -10.04 -5.19
C ALA A 77 -10.41 -8.99 -6.03
N PRO A 78 -10.51 -9.01 -7.38
CA PRO A 78 -9.84 -8.03 -8.22
C PRO A 78 -10.39 -6.61 -8.09
N SER A 79 -11.62 -6.45 -7.59
CA SER A 79 -12.23 -5.15 -7.27
C SER A 79 -13.23 -5.25 -6.11
N MET A 80 -13.60 -4.09 -5.57
CA MET A 80 -14.66 -3.97 -4.56
C MET A 80 -16.02 -4.48 -5.07
N LYS A 81 -16.26 -4.42 -6.39
CA LYS A 81 -17.52 -4.87 -6.99
C LYS A 81 -17.63 -6.39 -6.88
N GLU A 82 -16.61 -7.14 -7.30
CA GLU A 82 -16.65 -8.61 -7.17
C GLU A 82 -16.67 -9.04 -5.70
N TYR A 83 -15.94 -8.34 -4.83
CA TYR A 83 -15.97 -8.62 -3.39
C TYR A 83 -17.39 -8.55 -2.81
N LYS A 84 -18.16 -7.52 -3.18
CA LYS A 84 -19.55 -7.35 -2.72
C LYS A 84 -20.53 -8.36 -3.34
N GLN A 85 -20.26 -8.83 -4.55
CA GLN A 85 -21.14 -9.77 -5.26
C GLN A 85 -20.99 -11.21 -4.76
N ALA A 86 -19.89 -11.53 -4.10
CA ALA A 86 -19.55 -12.88 -3.64
C ALA A 86 -19.17 -12.88 -2.14
N PRO A 87 -20.14 -12.61 -1.25
CA PRO A 87 -19.86 -12.57 0.19
C PRO A 87 -19.30 -13.91 0.68
N GLY A 88 -18.24 -13.86 1.49
CA GLY A 88 -17.58 -15.03 2.07
C GLY A 88 -16.58 -15.75 1.15
N GLN A 89 -16.47 -15.38 -0.14
CA GLN A 89 -15.52 -16.02 -1.06
C GLN A 89 -14.11 -15.43 -1.02
N TYR A 90 -13.96 -14.18 -0.57
CA TYR A 90 -12.70 -13.47 -0.58
C TYR A 90 -12.37 -12.88 0.79
N LYS A 91 -11.07 -12.76 1.07
CA LYS A 91 -10.54 -12.15 2.31
C LYS A 91 -10.60 -10.62 2.30
N GLY A 92 -10.85 -10.05 1.12
CA GLY A 92 -10.88 -8.62 0.85
C GLY A 92 -10.83 -8.38 -0.66
N PHE A 93 -10.38 -7.21 -1.07
CA PHE A 93 -10.18 -6.87 -2.48
C PHE A 93 -8.80 -6.26 -2.76
N SER A 94 -8.45 -6.07 -4.03
CA SER A 94 -7.17 -5.51 -4.48
C SER A 94 -6.81 -4.14 -3.87
N GLY A 95 -7.81 -3.35 -3.46
CA GLY A 95 -7.56 -2.10 -2.73
C GLY A 95 -7.06 -2.30 -1.30
N ASP A 96 -7.42 -3.42 -0.65
CA ASP A 96 -6.87 -3.79 0.65
C ASP A 96 -5.40 -4.22 0.51
N VAL A 97 -5.06 -4.95 -0.56
CA VAL A 97 -3.67 -5.29 -0.90
C VAL A 97 -2.83 -4.03 -1.05
N ALA A 98 -3.31 -3.06 -1.83
CA ALA A 98 -2.65 -1.75 -1.97
C ALA A 98 -2.58 -0.98 -0.64
N ALA A 99 -3.58 -1.10 0.24
CA ALA A 99 -3.57 -0.44 1.54
C ALA A 99 -2.52 -1.04 2.49
N VAL A 100 -2.34 -2.36 2.48
CA VAL A 100 -1.27 -3.04 3.24
C VAL A 100 0.09 -2.55 2.77
N ILE A 101 0.34 -2.55 1.46
CA ILE A 101 1.60 -2.04 0.89
C ILE A 101 1.82 -0.58 1.28
N ARG A 102 0.78 0.27 1.17
CA ARG A 102 0.86 1.68 1.57
C ARG A 102 1.32 1.85 3.00
N VAL A 103 0.66 1.18 3.94
CA VAL A 103 1.00 1.29 5.35
C VAL A 103 2.43 0.84 5.60
N ALA A 104 2.86 -0.25 4.95
CA ALA A 104 4.25 -0.71 5.07
C ALA A 104 5.25 0.33 4.57
N VAL A 105 5.05 0.95 3.40
CA VAL A 105 6.06 1.87 2.83
C VAL A 105 5.97 3.31 3.30
N THR A 106 4.82 3.76 3.82
CA THR A 106 4.62 5.16 4.26
C THR A 106 4.38 5.30 5.76
N GLY A 107 4.06 4.21 6.46
CA GLY A 107 3.60 4.25 7.84
C GLY A 107 2.20 4.86 8.03
N SER A 108 1.45 5.08 6.95
CA SER A 108 0.15 5.78 7.00
C SER A 108 -0.90 5.08 6.13
N LYS A 109 -2.16 5.13 6.58
CA LYS A 109 -3.33 4.70 5.77
C LYS A 109 -3.58 5.61 4.57
N ASN A 110 -3.06 6.84 4.61
CA ASN A 110 -3.26 7.88 3.61
C ASN A 110 -1.92 8.39 3.07
N SER A 111 -1.81 8.48 1.76
CA SER A 111 -0.62 8.99 1.07
C SER A 111 -1.05 9.69 -0.22
N PRO A 112 -0.14 10.42 -0.88
CA PRO A 112 -0.22 10.62 -2.33
C PRO A 112 -0.38 9.29 -3.08
N SER A 113 -0.50 9.34 -4.41
CA SER A 113 -0.59 8.13 -5.23
C SER A 113 0.50 7.12 -4.86
N LEU A 114 0.09 5.91 -4.43
CA LEU A 114 1.01 4.89 -3.94
C LEU A 114 2.05 4.51 -5.00
N TYR A 115 1.63 4.36 -6.26
CA TYR A 115 2.56 4.07 -7.37
C TYR A 115 3.69 5.10 -7.46
N TRP A 116 3.36 6.39 -7.38
CA TRP A 116 4.38 7.45 -7.48
C TRP A 116 5.25 7.51 -6.23
N VAL A 117 4.70 7.23 -5.04
CA VAL A 117 5.49 7.08 -3.82
C VAL A 117 6.52 5.96 -3.99
N LEU A 118 6.11 4.79 -4.46
CA LEU A 118 7.01 3.66 -4.71
C LEU A 118 8.09 4.01 -5.75
N LYS A 119 7.73 4.69 -6.84
CA LYS A 119 8.69 5.10 -7.87
C LYS A 119 9.75 6.06 -7.34
N ILE A 120 9.36 6.98 -6.45
CA ILE A 120 10.29 7.95 -5.83
C ILE A 120 11.20 7.26 -4.80
N LEU A 121 10.65 6.35 -3.97
CA LEU A 121 11.44 5.63 -2.96
C LEU A 121 12.50 4.71 -3.59
N GLY A 122 12.16 4.05 -4.70
CA GLY A 122 13.04 3.09 -5.35
C GLY A 122 13.10 1.74 -4.63
N ALA A 123 13.72 0.75 -5.30
CA ALA A 123 13.66 -0.64 -4.87
C ALA A 123 14.29 -0.91 -3.50
N GLU A 124 15.46 -0.32 -3.22
CA GLU A 124 16.20 -0.55 -1.97
C GLU A 124 15.42 -0.08 -0.75
N GLU A 125 14.88 1.14 -0.80
CA GLU A 125 14.12 1.71 0.30
C GLU A 125 12.77 1.01 0.48
N ILE A 126 12.12 0.58 -0.61
CA ILE A 126 10.93 -0.26 -0.53
C ILE A 126 11.23 -1.56 0.21
N ALA A 127 12.31 -2.25 -0.16
CA ALA A 127 12.67 -3.53 0.46
C ALA A 127 12.91 -3.37 1.96
N ARG A 128 13.75 -2.40 2.36
CA ARG A 128 14.05 -2.08 3.76
C ARG A 128 12.80 -1.80 4.58
N ARG A 129 11.89 -0.97 4.07
CA ARG A 129 10.64 -0.60 4.76
C ARG A 129 9.67 -1.77 4.88
N VAL A 130 9.55 -2.58 3.84
CA VAL A 130 8.67 -3.76 3.85
C VAL A 130 9.20 -4.82 4.81
N GLU A 131 10.51 -5.07 4.84
CA GLU A 131 11.15 -5.99 5.79
C GLU A 131 10.93 -5.51 7.24
N SER A 132 11.22 -4.24 7.53
CA SER A 132 10.96 -3.64 8.84
C SER A 132 9.48 -3.71 9.23
N ALA A 133 8.56 -3.54 8.28
CA ALA A 133 7.12 -3.65 8.53
C ALA A 133 6.69 -5.08 8.86
N ILE A 134 7.33 -6.10 8.27
CA ILE A 134 7.08 -7.50 8.60
C ILE A 134 7.60 -7.81 10.03
N GLU A 135 8.77 -7.32 10.40
CA GLU A 135 9.36 -7.50 11.74
C GLU A 135 8.54 -6.84 12.85
N LYS A 136 7.93 -5.68 12.58
CA LYS A 136 7.12 -4.91 13.54
C LYS A 136 5.68 -5.43 13.68
N MET A 137 5.26 -6.43 12.90
CA MET A 137 3.87 -6.90 12.84
C MET A 137 3.53 -7.93 13.91
#